data_AF-A0A4Y8CUN6-F1
#
_entry.id   AF-A0A4Y8CUN6-F1
#
_cell.length_a   1.000
_cell.length_b   1.000
_cell.length_c   1.000
_cell.angle_alpha   90.00
_cell.angle_beta   90.00
_cell.angle_gamma   90.00
#
_symmetry.space_group_name_H-M   'P 1'
#
loop_
_entity.id
_entity.type
_entity.pdbx_description
1 polymer ?
#
loop_
_entity_poly.entity_id
_entity_poly.type
_entity_poly.pdbx_seq_one_letter_code
_entity_poly.pdbx_strand_id
1 'polypeptide(L)'
;MDQIAPSPVSTPFRFLNLPLNIRQHIYKILLCTVEDPPEDLRDNGYTLVPIRITQLQHDIYPQILRTCRKINHEATIIMRETNLFVMVTGVIRLDEPRICFFSKYIPMVRIKTEQQADDFRKACVMTHELCEPTKAPGVLPDEPYKFMLLHRHLPLLCAALVVSAIGTLPYCDETSAAHIVTILGTYDEEISESSFLSEKLQETLIAPYRSAFKGFTGFQLKGNISDELKDSILSGITWAPQLNPERTIHGLQSMEARGKDIFARGGVENANQIWCQALINIRRILTMSKRQMLHETHEPDFIYQLMNMYFDLSSDRLQYIINAMQMARLQQRKALFRVLSRIVDDPFNMSNQCSLKVWAPVQHKLAEFRYREAIGCRLAEVSRANEAIEEALKAIPNHPEFLEEQKKIREFF
;
A
#
# COMPACT_ATOMS: atom_id res chain seq x y z
N MET A 1 8.47 -62.65 50.16
CA MET A 1 9.20 -61.74 49.24
C MET A 1 8.48 -61.84 47.91
N ASP A 2 7.48 -60.99 47.72
CA ASP A 2 6.66 -60.98 46.52
C ASP A 2 7.42 -60.30 45.37
N GLN A 3 7.53 -61.00 44.25
CA GLN A 3 8.10 -60.47 43.02
C GLN A 3 7.14 -59.45 42.43
N ILE A 4 7.53 -58.17 42.48
CA ILE A 4 6.85 -57.10 41.75
C ILE A 4 7.09 -57.33 40.26
N ALA A 5 6.04 -57.68 39.54
CA ALA A 5 6.08 -57.81 38.08
C ALA A 5 6.43 -56.45 37.45
N PRO A 6 7.32 -56.41 36.43
CA PRO A 6 7.67 -55.16 35.76
C PRO A 6 6.43 -54.61 35.03
N SER A 7 6.11 -53.35 35.31
CA SER A 7 5.08 -52.58 34.61
C SER A 7 5.30 -52.64 33.10
N PRO A 8 4.24 -52.81 32.28
CA PRO A 8 4.39 -52.94 30.83
C PRO A 8 5.04 -51.67 30.28
N VAL A 9 6.16 -51.84 29.57
CA VAL A 9 6.84 -50.76 28.85
C VAL A 9 5.87 -50.25 27.79
N SER A 10 5.30 -49.07 28.04
CA SER A 10 4.46 -48.36 27.06
C SER A 10 5.30 -48.14 25.81
N THR A 11 4.95 -48.82 24.73
CA THR A 11 5.62 -48.60 23.45
C THR A 11 5.33 -47.16 22.99
N PRO A 12 6.36 -46.37 22.66
CA PRO A 12 6.16 -44.98 22.30
C PRO A 12 5.25 -44.89 21.07
N PHE A 13 4.24 -44.04 21.18
CA PHE A 13 3.29 -43.79 20.11
C PHE A 13 4.02 -43.28 18.86
N ARG A 14 3.84 -43.98 17.72
CA ARG A 14 4.44 -43.58 16.45
C ARG A 14 3.49 -42.65 15.71
N PHE A 15 3.93 -41.43 15.42
CA PHE A 15 3.15 -40.45 14.67
C PHE A 15 2.62 -40.99 13.32
N LEU A 16 3.41 -41.82 12.63
CA LEU A 16 3.00 -42.45 11.36
C LEU A 16 1.87 -43.48 11.50
N ASN A 17 1.54 -43.94 12.71
CA ASN A 17 0.40 -44.81 12.96
C ASN A 17 -0.93 -44.03 12.98
N LEU A 18 -0.89 -42.70 13.07
CA LEU A 18 -2.10 -41.89 12.91
C LEU A 18 -2.65 -42.02 11.50
N PRO A 19 -3.97 -42.00 11.30
CA PRO A 19 -4.57 -41.84 9.99
C PRO A 19 -4.08 -40.58 9.26
N LEU A 20 -4.00 -40.63 7.92
CA LEU A 20 -3.46 -39.52 7.11
C LEU A 20 -4.17 -38.19 7.37
N ASN A 21 -5.51 -38.20 7.45
CA ASN A 21 -6.31 -37.00 7.74
C ASN A 21 -5.94 -36.37 9.10
N ILE A 22 -5.66 -37.18 10.11
CA ILE A 22 -5.22 -36.68 11.42
C ILE A 22 -3.82 -36.09 11.33
N ARG A 23 -2.88 -36.74 10.62
CA ARG A 23 -1.54 -36.18 10.38
C ARG A 23 -1.62 -34.85 9.64
N GLN A 24 -2.43 -34.76 8.59
CA GLN A 24 -2.68 -33.53 7.84
C GLN A 24 -3.23 -32.41 8.72
N HIS A 25 -4.16 -32.73 9.63
CA HIS A 25 -4.68 -31.74 10.57
C HIS A 25 -3.59 -31.24 11.54
N ILE A 26 -2.75 -32.14 12.04
CA ILE A 26 -1.61 -31.78 12.90
C ILE A 26 -0.61 -30.91 12.12
N TYR A 27 -0.30 -31.24 10.86
CA TYR A 27 0.55 -30.40 10.01
C TYR A 27 -0.02 -28.98 9.86
N LYS A 28 -1.34 -28.82 9.67
CA LYS A 28 -1.99 -27.50 9.59
C LYS A 28 -1.82 -26.70 10.88
N ILE A 29 -2.07 -27.33 12.04
CA ILE A 29 -1.92 -26.68 13.34
C ILE A 29 -0.47 -26.20 13.54
N LEU A 30 0.51 -27.04 13.23
CA LEU A 30 1.92 -26.75 13.49
C LEU A 30 2.55 -25.78 12.48
N LEU A 31 2.08 -25.76 11.23
CA LEU A 31 2.76 -25.07 10.12
C LEU A 31 1.94 -23.94 9.45
N CYS A 32 0.63 -23.86 9.70
CA CYS A 32 -0.25 -22.93 8.97
C CYS A 32 -0.98 -21.93 9.88
N THR A 33 -0.86 -22.07 11.20
CA THR A 33 -1.43 -21.16 12.19
C THR A 33 -0.57 -19.89 12.29
N VAL A 34 -0.83 -18.93 11.41
CA VAL A 34 -0.26 -17.59 11.47
C VAL A 34 -1.39 -16.65 11.83
N GLU A 35 -1.28 -15.99 12.98
CA GLU A 35 -2.27 -15.04 13.48
C GLU A 35 -2.47 -13.90 12.48
N ASP A 36 -3.73 -13.52 12.28
CA ASP A 36 -4.06 -12.30 11.57
C ASP A 36 -3.76 -11.08 12.46
N PRO A 37 -3.43 -9.92 11.86
CA PRO A 37 -3.21 -8.71 12.64
C PRO A 37 -4.46 -8.38 13.48
N PRO A 38 -4.29 -8.00 14.75
CA PRO A 38 -5.39 -7.63 15.64
C PRO A 38 -6.34 -6.60 14.99
N GLU A 39 -7.66 -6.80 15.14
CA GLU A 39 -8.67 -5.94 14.50
C GLU A 39 -8.59 -4.48 14.98
N ASP A 40 -8.19 -4.26 16.22
CA ASP A 40 -7.97 -2.96 16.86
C ASP A 40 -6.74 -2.20 16.34
N LEU A 41 -5.81 -2.92 15.70
CA LEU A 41 -4.63 -2.33 15.04
C LEU A 41 -4.87 -2.07 13.56
N ARG A 42 -6.03 -2.40 12.97
CA ARG A 42 -6.31 -2.09 11.55
C ARG A 42 -6.48 -0.59 11.36
N ASP A 43 -5.38 0.14 11.30
CA ASP A 43 -5.32 1.43 10.66
C ASP A 43 -5.74 1.25 9.20
N ASN A 44 -6.65 2.10 8.75
CA ASN A 44 -7.19 2.05 7.41
C ASN A 44 -6.18 2.49 6.33
N GLY A 45 -4.92 2.68 6.69
CA GLY A 45 -3.83 3.05 5.79
C GLY A 45 -3.69 4.56 5.61
N TYR A 46 -4.44 5.33 6.39
CA TYR A 46 -4.59 6.79 6.21
C TYR A 46 -4.01 7.60 7.37
N THR A 47 -3.71 6.98 8.52
CA THR A 47 -3.01 7.66 9.62
C THR A 47 -1.49 7.63 9.42
N LEU A 48 -0.85 8.71 9.86
CA LEU A 48 0.55 9.01 9.54
C LEU A 48 1.50 8.19 10.38
N VAL A 49 2.42 7.53 9.68
CA VAL A 49 3.66 6.95 10.20
C VAL A 49 3.41 6.05 11.41
N PRO A 50 3.27 4.73 11.22
CA PRO A 50 3.20 3.81 12.35
C PRO A 50 4.44 4.02 13.24
N ILE A 51 4.20 4.60 14.42
CA ILE A 51 5.23 4.92 15.41
C ILE A 51 5.82 3.62 15.99
N ARG A 52 5.15 2.47 15.76
CA ARG A 52 5.51 1.16 16.30
C ARG A 52 5.39 0.10 15.22
N ILE A 53 6.48 -0.64 15.01
CA ILE A 53 6.47 -1.92 14.29
C ILE A 53 6.22 -2.98 15.36
N THR A 54 5.08 -3.67 15.28
CA THR A 54 4.79 -4.78 16.18
C THR A 54 5.34 -6.06 15.56
N GLN A 55 6.17 -6.77 16.31
CA GLN A 55 6.55 -8.14 15.95
C GLN A 55 5.38 -9.05 16.31
N LEU A 56 4.72 -9.62 15.28
CA LEU A 56 3.69 -10.64 15.51
C LEU A 56 4.35 -11.88 16.12
N GLN A 57 3.75 -12.43 17.18
CA GLN A 57 4.12 -13.76 17.65
C GLN A 57 3.62 -14.79 16.63
N HIS A 58 4.45 -15.77 16.32
CA HIS A 58 4.14 -16.81 15.37
C HIS A 58 4.34 -18.16 16.06
N ASP A 59 3.25 -18.88 16.28
CA ASP A 59 3.27 -20.24 16.81
C ASP A 59 3.46 -21.27 15.67
N ILE A 60 4.57 -21.11 14.94
CA ILE A 60 4.96 -22.06 13.90
C ILE A 60 6.02 -23.00 14.47
N TYR A 61 5.80 -24.31 14.31
CA TYR A 61 6.68 -25.37 14.82
C TYR A 61 7.31 -26.16 13.66
N PRO A 62 8.29 -25.60 12.94
CA PRO A 62 8.90 -26.24 11.77
C PRO A 62 9.75 -27.46 12.11
N GLN A 63 9.96 -27.76 13.40
CA GLN A 63 10.76 -28.90 13.85
C GLN A 63 10.21 -30.23 13.33
N ILE A 64 8.88 -30.33 13.10
CA ILE A 64 8.26 -31.54 12.53
C ILE A 64 8.83 -31.89 11.14
N LEU A 65 9.24 -30.89 10.36
CA LEU A 65 9.84 -31.08 9.02
C LEU A 65 11.19 -31.80 9.06
N ARG A 66 11.83 -31.91 10.23
CA ARG A 66 13.13 -32.56 10.42
C ARG A 66 13.04 -34.01 10.90
N THR A 67 11.83 -34.53 11.12
CA THR A 67 11.64 -35.86 11.74
C THR A 67 12.01 -37.01 10.80
N CYS A 68 11.42 -37.10 9.61
CA CYS A 68 11.79 -38.06 8.58
C CYS A 68 11.35 -37.60 7.17
N ARG A 69 11.86 -38.23 6.11
CA ARG A 69 11.54 -37.86 4.71
C ARG A 69 10.03 -37.91 4.41
N LYS A 70 9.33 -38.92 4.91
CA LYS A 70 7.88 -39.05 4.69
C LYS A 70 7.10 -37.91 5.35
N ILE A 71 7.39 -37.60 6.62
CA ILE A 71 6.74 -36.50 7.33
C ILE A 71 7.11 -35.16 6.69
N ASN A 72 8.38 -34.97 6.33
CA ASN A 72 8.83 -33.78 5.61
C ASN A 72 8.02 -33.56 4.33
N HIS A 73 7.86 -34.60 3.51
CA HIS A 73 7.11 -34.55 2.27
C HIS A 73 5.62 -34.25 2.51
N GLU A 74 4.94 -35.03 3.35
CA GLU A 74 3.51 -34.83 3.65
C GLU A 74 3.24 -33.43 4.23
N ALA A 75 4.05 -32.98 5.18
CA ALA A 75 3.88 -31.70 5.85
C ALA A 75 4.21 -30.51 4.95
N THR A 76 5.23 -30.64 4.08
CA THR A 76 5.61 -29.60 3.12
C THR A 76 4.49 -29.36 2.10
N ILE A 77 3.86 -30.43 1.61
CA ILE A 77 2.69 -30.31 0.73
C ILE A 77 1.62 -29.49 1.45
N ILE A 78 1.14 -29.96 2.62
CA ILE A 78 0.08 -29.27 3.38
C ILE A 78 0.40 -27.81 3.68
N MET A 79 1.65 -27.53 4.08
CA MET A 79 2.10 -26.17 4.34
C MET A 79 1.97 -25.29 3.09
N ARG A 80 2.39 -25.79 1.92
CA ARG A 80 2.34 -25.03 0.67
C ARG A 80 0.91 -24.84 0.15
N GLU A 81 0.05 -25.87 0.16
CA GLU A 81 -1.34 -25.74 -0.32
C GLU A 81 -2.18 -24.84 0.59
N THR A 82 -1.88 -24.81 1.89
CA THR A 82 -2.67 -24.02 2.85
C THR A 82 -2.21 -22.57 2.91
N ASN A 83 -0.89 -22.32 2.91
CA ASN A 83 -0.35 -20.98 3.12
C ASN A 83 -0.24 -20.16 1.83
N LEU A 84 -0.11 -20.82 0.67
CA LEU A 84 -0.01 -20.18 -0.65
C LEU A 84 0.96 -18.99 -0.64
N PHE A 85 2.25 -19.28 -0.47
CA PHE A 85 3.26 -18.25 -0.28
C PHE A 85 3.42 -17.36 -1.52
N VAL A 86 3.45 -16.05 -1.30
CA VAL A 86 3.68 -15.03 -2.34
C VAL A 86 4.98 -14.31 -2.01
N MET A 87 5.91 -14.31 -2.96
CA MET A 87 7.15 -13.53 -2.85
C MET A 87 6.97 -12.17 -3.51
N VAL A 88 7.29 -11.11 -2.78
CA VAL A 88 7.26 -9.74 -3.30
C VAL A 88 8.68 -9.21 -3.38
N THR A 89 9.02 -8.65 -4.52
CA THR A 89 10.32 -8.01 -4.76
C THR A 89 10.11 -6.64 -5.38
N GLY A 90 11.00 -5.71 -5.06
CA GLY A 90 11.05 -4.46 -5.77
C GLY A 90 12.22 -3.60 -5.34
N VAL A 91 12.57 -2.66 -6.19
CA VAL A 91 13.43 -1.54 -5.82
C VAL A 91 12.46 -0.40 -5.55
N ILE A 92 12.21 -0.12 -4.28
CA ILE A 92 11.48 1.07 -3.88
C ILE A 92 12.31 1.78 -2.82
N ARG A 93 12.38 3.11 -2.93
CA ARG A 93 13.02 3.98 -1.95
C ARG A 93 12.50 3.68 -0.55
N LEU A 94 13.40 3.23 0.33
CA LEU A 94 13.04 2.48 1.53
C LEU A 94 12.36 3.34 2.62
N ASP A 95 12.40 4.65 2.50
CA ASP A 95 11.76 5.61 3.39
C ASP A 95 10.23 5.73 3.19
N GLU A 96 9.67 5.13 2.13
CA GLU A 96 8.34 5.52 1.63
C GLU A 96 7.26 4.40 1.58
N PRO A 97 7.50 3.16 1.11
CA PRO A 97 6.50 2.09 1.10
C PRO A 97 6.37 1.40 2.47
N ARG A 98 7.39 1.55 3.34
CA ARG A 98 7.35 1.10 4.73
C ARG A 98 6.11 1.65 5.43
N ILE A 99 5.79 2.94 5.22
CA ILE A 99 4.64 3.59 5.84
C ILE A 99 3.33 2.91 5.39
N CYS A 100 3.22 2.54 4.12
CA CYS A 100 2.01 1.92 3.55
C CYS A 100 1.83 0.46 3.98
N PHE A 101 2.94 -0.30 4.08
CA PHE A 101 2.88 -1.68 4.55
C PHE A 101 2.61 -1.78 6.04
N PHE A 102 3.22 -0.89 6.83
CA PHE A 102 3.04 -0.87 8.27
C PHE A 102 1.68 -0.30 8.66
N SER A 103 1.11 0.67 7.93
CA SER A 103 -0.22 1.20 8.23
C SER A 103 -1.32 0.16 8.01
N LYS A 104 -1.09 -0.85 7.16
CA LYS A 104 -1.99 -1.98 6.96
C LYS A 104 -1.62 -3.24 7.76
N TYR A 105 -0.59 -3.16 8.60
CA TYR A 105 -0.09 -4.27 9.44
C TYR A 105 0.06 -5.57 8.66
N ILE A 106 0.61 -5.50 7.44
CA ILE A 106 0.71 -6.65 6.54
C ILE A 106 1.71 -7.65 7.14
N PRO A 107 1.29 -8.88 7.51
CA PRO A 107 2.21 -9.89 8.00
C PRO A 107 3.17 -10.29 6.88
N MET A 108 4.48 -10.14 7.13
CA MET A 108 5.51 -10.44 6.14
C MET A 108 6.77 -10.99 6.78
N VAL A 109 7.46 -11.85 6.04
CA VAL A 109 8.79 -12.39 6.38
C VAL A 109 9.82 -11.69 5.50
N ARG A 110 10.70 -10.90 6.13
CA ARG A 110 11.79 -10.22 5.42
C ARG A 110 12.81 -11.24 4.90
N ILE A 111 13.18 -11.11 3.63
CA ILE A 111 14.25 -11.87 2.98
C ILE A 111 15.52 -11.02 3.07
N LYS A 112 16.60 -11.58 3.62
CA LYS A 112 17.85 -10.85 3.88
C LYS A 112 18.99 -11.23 2.93
N THR A 113 18.93 -12.42 2.33
CA THR A 113 20.00 -12.93 1.46
C THR A 113 19.43 -13.45 0.15
N GLU A 114 20.25 -13.46 -0.91
CA GLU A 114 19.87 -14.06 -2.19
C GLU A 114 19.59 -15.56 -2.05
N GLN A 115 20.37 -16.27 -1.22
CA GLN A 115 20.11 -17.68 -0.94
C GLN A 115 18.71 -17.90 -0.36
N GLN A 116 18.28 -17.05 0.58
CA GLN A 116 16.92 -17.10 1.10
C GLN A 116 15.89 -16.82 0.00
N ALA A 117 16.15 -15.84 -0.87
CA ALA A 117 15.26 -15.52 -1.99
C ALA A 117 15.09 -16.72 -2.94
N ASP A 118 16.18 -17.41 -3.27
CA ASP A 118 16.16 -18.60 -4.13
C ASP A 118 15.41 -19.76 -3.47
N ASP A 119 15.63 -19.99 -2.17
CA ASP A 119 14.93 -21.03 -1.42
C ASP A 119 13.44 -20.72 -1.27
N PHE A 120 13.07 -19.45 -1.06
CA PHE A 120 11.66 -19.03 -1.04
C PHE A 120 11.01 -19.12 -2.41
N ARG A 121 11.71 -18.79 -3.49
CA ARG A 121 11.18 -18.91 -4.85
C ARG A 121 10.78 -20.35 -5.16
N LYS A 122 11.52 -21.35 -4.65
CA LYS A 122 11.18 -22.79 -4.73
C LYS A 122 10.00 -23.21 -3.85
N ALA A 123 9.45 -22.31 -3.03
CA ALA A 123 8.34 -22.59 -2.12
C ALA A 123 7.12 -21.69 -2.35
N CYS A 124 7.23 -20.67 -3.22
CA CYS A 124 6.15 -19.73 -3.52
C CYS A 124 5.31 -20.20 -4.71
N VAL A 125 4.02 -19.90 -4.67
CA VAL A 125 3.08 -20.19 -5.78
C VAL A 125 2.99 -19.01 -6.74
N MET A 126 3.44 -17.84 -6.30
CA MET A 126 3.36 -16.59 -7.05
C MET A 126 4.48 -15.64 -6.65
N THR A 127 4.96 -14.85 -7.62
CA THR A 127 5.78 -13.66 -7.37
C THR A 127 5.05 -12.39 -7.78
N HIS A 128 5.32 -11.30 -7.08
CA HIS A 128 4.92 -9.94 -7.44
C HIS A 128 6.15 -9.05 -7.44
N GLU A 129 6.55 -8.62 -8.63
CA GLU A 129 7.68 -7.74 -8.84
C GLU A 129 7.20 -6.31 -9.12
N LEU A 130 7.82 -5.36 -8.44
CA LEU A 130 7.59 -3.93 -8.58
C LEU A 130 8.83 -3.33 -9.25
N CYS A 131 8.70 -3.00 -10.53
CA CYS A 131 9.80 -2.50 -11.36
C CYS A 131 9.65 -1.00 -11.60
N GLU A 132 10.70 -0.21 -11.38
CA GLU A 132 10.71 1.19 -11.81
C GLU A 132 10.71 1.28 -13.36
N PRO A 133 9.98 2.25 -13.94
CA PRO A 133 10.07 2.56 -15.35
C PRO A 133 11.42 3.22 -15.60
N THR A 134 12.23 2.56 -16.43
CA THR A 134 13.42 3.09 -17.12
C THR A 134 14.16 4.22 -16.40
N LYS A 135 15.15 3.83 -15.59
CA LYS A 135 16.27 4.63 -15.03
C LYS A 135 16.23 6.11 -15.40
N ALA A 136 15.69 6.95 -14.52
CA ALA A 136 16.10 8.34 -14.50
C ALA A 136 17.61 8.35 -14.14
N PRO A 137 18.49 8.88 -15.01
CA PRO A 137 19.93 8.88 -14.75
C PRO A 137 20.23 9.78 -13.55
N GLY A 138 20.83 9.20 -12.48
CA GLY A 138 21.40 9.98 -11.37
C GLY A 138 20.87 9.65 -9.97
N VAL A 139 19.89 8.76 -9.81
CA VAL A 139 19.42 8.30 -8.49
C VAL A 139 19.99 6.91 -8.21
N LEU A 140 20.79 6.78 -7.15
CA LEU A 140 21.25 5.47 -6.67
C LEU A 140 20.03 4.65 -6.22
N PRO A 141 19.83 3.42 -6.71
CA PRO A 141 18.75 2.58 -6.22
C PRO A 141 19.01 2.24 -4.75
N ASP A 142 18.01 2.45 -3.90
CA ASP A 142 18.02 1.95 -2.52
C ASP A 142 18.07 0.41 -2.51
N GLU A 143 18.44 -0.16 -1.36
CA GLU A 143 18.49 -1.62 -1.16
C GLU A 143 17.14 -2.27 -1.54
N PRO A 144 17.11 -3.24 -2.47
CA PRO A 144 15.89 -3.87 -2.92
C PRO A 144 15.18 -4.53 -1.74
N TYR A 145 13.89 -4.24 -1.56
CA TYR A 145 13.11 -4.94 -0.56
C TYR A 145 12.62 -6.27 -1.13
N LYS A 146 12.77 -7.31 -0.33
CA LYS A 146 12.34 -8.66 -0.64
C LYS A 146 11.64 -9.21 0.59
N PHE A 147 10.40 -9.65 0.43
CA PHE A 147 9.66 -10.28 1.51
C PHE A 147 8.70 -11.33 0.97
N MET A 148 8.25 -12.19 1.88
CA MET A 148 7.22 -13.19 1.61
C MET A 148 5.99 -12.86 2.47
N LEU A 149 4.81 -13.05 1.91
CA LEU A 149 3.54 -13.03 2.65
C LEU A 149 2.68 -14.24 2.27
N LEU A 150 1.61 -14.45 3.01
CA LEU A 150 0.60 -15.47 2.72
C LEU A 150 -0.42 -14.91 1.75
N HIS A 151 -0.90 -15.68 0.76
CA HIS A 151 -1.91 -15.20 -0.19
C HIS A 151 -3.14 -14.59 0.48
N ARG A 152 -3.58 -15.11 1.63
CA ARG A 152 -4.71 -14.54 2.40
C ARG A 152 -4.50 -13.07 2.83
N HIS A 153 -3.25 -12.62 2.93
CA HIS A 153 -2.87 -11.23 3.25
C HIS A 153 -2.61 -10.38 2.00
N LEU A 154 -2.64 -10.99 0.81
CA LEU A 154 -2.45 -10.28 -0.45
C LEU A 154 -3.47 -9.16 -0.70
N PRO A 155 -4.77 -9.27 -0.34
CA PRO A 155 -5.69 -8.15 -0.45
C PRO A 155 -5.23 -6.90 0.33
N LEU A 156 -4.57 -7.08 1.49
CA LEU A 156 -4.03 -5.97 2.27
C LEU A 156 -2.86 -5.30 1.54
N LEU A 157 -1.99 -6.11 0.92
CA LEU A 157 -0.91 -5.59 0.08
C LEU A 157 -1.45 -4.85 -1.14
N CYS A 158 -2.40 -5.44 -1.88
CA CYS A 158 -3.03 -4.79 -3.03
C CYS A 158 -3.67 -3.46 -2.63
N ALA A 159 -4.39 -3.43 -1.50
CA ALA A 159 -4.94 -2.19 -0.96
C ALA A 159 -3.85 -1.18 -0.60
N ALA A 160 -2.76 -1.60 0.08
CA ALA A 160 -1.66 -0.70 0.43
C ALA A 160 -0.94 -0.11 -0.79
N LEU A 161 -0.72 -0.92 -1.83
CA LEU A 161 -0.08 -0.49 -3.08
C LEU A 161 -0.97 0.49 -3.84
N VAL A 162 -2.28 0.28 -3.83
CA VAL A 162 -3.28 1.20 -4.39
C VAL A 162 -3.40 2.50 -3.62
N VAL A 163 -3.36 2.40 -2.29
CA VAL A 163 -3.66 3.49 -1.36
C VAL A 163 -2.44 4.35 -1.09
N SER A 164 -1.22 3.94 -1.50
CA SER A 164 0.07 4.59 -1.21
C SER A 164 -0.09 6.09 -1.05
N ALA A 165 -0.14 6.49 0.22
CA ALA A 165 -0.88 7.66 0.69
C ALA A 165 -0.43 8.91 -0.05
N ILE A 166 -1.38 9.78 -0.38
CA ILE A 166 -1.11 11.10 -0.93
C ILE A 166 0.00 11.75 -0.09
N GLY A 167 1.16 11.92 -0.71
CA GLY A 167 2.38 12.37 -0.04
C GLY A 167 3.36 11.27 0.39
N THR A 168 3.33 10.04 -0.14
CA THR A 168 4.48 9.13 -0.02
C THR A 168 5.03 8.60 -1.33
N LEU A 169 4.27 8.46 -2.43
CA LEU A 169 4.80 8.20 -3.79
C LEU A 169 3.67 8.16 -4.85
N PRO A 170 3.99 8.36 -6.14
CA PRO A 170 3.10 8.24 -7.29
C PRO A 170 2.88 6.78 -7.78
N TYR A 171 3.00 5.74 -6.94
CA TYR A 171 3.02 4.33 -7.39
C TYR A 171 1.69 3.74 -7.90
N CYS A 172 0.74 4.58 -8.31
CA CYS A 172 -0.43 4.15 -9.05
C CYS A 172 -0.63 4.89 -10.37
N ASP A 173 0.37 5.64 -10.84
CA ASP A 173 0.42 6.01 -12.25
C ASP A 173 1.26 5.00 -13.05
N GLU A 174 0.81 4.72 -14.26
CA GLU A 174 1.43 3.85 -15.27
C GLU A 174 2.87 4.27 -15.59
N THR A 175 3.25 5.48 -15.16
CA THR A 175 4.55 6.12 -15.33
C THR A 175 5.53 5.90 -14.18
N SER A 176 5.15 5.22 -13.07
CA SER A 176 6.00 5.12 -11.87
C SER A 176 6.40 3.70 -11.44
N ALA A 177 5.64 2.66 -11.77
CA ALA A 177 6.10 1.26 -11.60
C ALA A 177 5.30 0.27 -12.45
N ALA A 178 5.98 -0.70 -13.07
CA ALA A 178 5.34 -1.87 -13.64
C ALA A 178 5.13 -2.92 -12.54
N HIS A 179 3.91 -3.47 -12.46
CA HIS A 179 3.54 -4.54 -11.56
C HIS A 179 3.56 -5.85 -12.34
N ILE A 180 4.55 -6.70 -12.10
CA ILE A 180 4.69 -7.98 -12.79
C ILE A 180 4.31 -9.09 -11.81
N VAL A 181 3.14 -9.69 -12.04
CA VAL A 181 2.67 -10.84 -11.27
C VAL A 181 2.97 -12.11 -12.07
N THR A 182 3.68 -13.06 -11.46
CA THR A 182 4.02 -14.33 -12.11
C THR A 182 3.47 -15.49 -11.29
N ILE A 183 2.59 -16.29 -11.87
CA ILE A 183 2.17 -17.57 -11.29
C ILE A 183 3.25 -18.60 -11.57
N LEU A 184 3.84 -19.18 -10.52
CA LEU A 184 4.91 -20.17 -10.67
C LEU A 184 4.31 -21.55 -10.97
N GLY A 185 4.99 -22.32 -11.82
CA GLY A 185 4.66 -23.74 -12.06
C GLY A 185 4.89 -24.59 -10.81
N THR A 186 4.30 -25.78 -10.78
CA THR A 186 4.42 -26.72 -9.64
C THR A 186 5.85 -27.17 -9.40
N TYR A 187 6.14 -27.44 -8.13
CA TYR A 187 7.47 -27.73 -7.62
C TYR A 187 7.99 -29.09 -8.08
N ASP A 188 9.16 -29.07 -8.74
CA ASP A 188 9.95 -30.22 -9.20
C ASP A 188 9.21 -31.25 -10.07
N GLU A 189 9.87 -31.65 -11.16
CA GLU A 189 9.36 -32.61 -12.15
C GLU A 189 9.02 -34.00 -11.54
N GLU A 190 9.43 -34.28 -10.30
CA GLU A 190 9.07 -35.50 -9.56
C GLU A 190 7.68 -35.45 -8.90
N ILE A 191 7.07 -34.27 -8.76
CA ILE A 191 5.71 -34.09 -8.22
C ILE A 191 4.73 -33.89 -9.39
N SER A 192 4.74 -34.81 -10.35
CA SER A 192 3.82 -34.77 -11.48
C SER A 192 2.67 -35.75 -11.28
N GLU A 193 1.53 -35.22 -10.83
CA GLU A 193 0.21 -35.59 -11.33
C GLU A 193 -0.73 -34.36 -11.24
N SER A 194 -0.58 -33.50 -12.25
CA SER A 194 -1.67 -32.87 -13.03
C SER A 194 -2.79 -32.04 -12.36
N SER A 195 -2.74 -31.69 -11.07
CA SER A 195 -3.94 -31.04 -10.45
C SER A 195 -3.73 -29.80 -9.58
N PHE A 196 -2.49 -29.38 -9.28
CA PHE A 196 -2.32 -28.33 -8.26
C PHE A 196 -2.79 -26.93 -8.72
N LEU A 197 -2.50 -26.54 -9.96
CA LEU A 197 -2.94 -25.26 -10.51
C LEU A 197 -4.18 -25.44 -11.38
N SER A 198 -5.28 -25.91 -10.75
CA SER A 198 -6.59 -25.79 -11.36
C SER A 198 -6.85 -24.32 -11.74
N GLU A 199 -7.62 -24.09 -12.80
CA GLU A 199 -8.06 -22.74 -13.20
C GLU A 199 -8.71 -21.99 -12.03
N LYS A 200 -9.42 -22.73 -11.15
CA LYS A 200 -9.98 -22.20 -9.90
C LYS A 200 -8.92 -21.66 -8.93
N LEU A 201 -7.77 -22.34 -8.80
CA LEU A 201 -6.67 -21.83 -7.96
C LEU A 201 -6.02 -20.62 -8.63
N GLN A 202 -5.82 -20.63 -9.94
CA GLN A 202 -5.30 -19.48 -10.67
C GLN A 202 -6.19 -18.23 -10.46
N GLU A 203 -7.50 -18.36 -10.61
CA GLU A 203 -8.44 -17.26 -10.34
C GLU A 203 -8.40 -16.81 -8.88
N THR A 204 -8.28 -17.77 -7.93
CA THR A 204 -8.13 -17.44 -6.50
C THR A 204 -6.85 -16.63 -6.24
N LEU A 205 -5.73 -17.01 -6.86
CA LEU A 205 -4.45 -16.32 -6.71
C LEU A 205 -4.52 -14.89 -7.22
N ILE A 206 -5.23 -14.64 -8.32
CA ILE A 206 -5.26 -13.33 -8.99
C ILE A 206 -6.43 -12.43 -8.55
N ALA A 207 -7.50 -12.97 -7.98
CA ALA A 207 -8.67 -12.21 -7.56
C ALA A 207 -8.37 -10.90 -6.77
N PRO A 208 -7.39 -10.87 -5.83
CA PRO A 208 -7.05 -9.63 -5.12
C PRO A 208 -6.61 -8.50 -6.06
N TYR A 209 -5.85 -8.80 -7.12
CA TYR A 209 -5.37 -7.79 -8.07
C TYR A 209 -6.51 -7.24 -8.93
N ARG A 210 -7.39 -8.11 -9.42
CA ARG A 210 -8.53 -7.72 -10.27
C ARG A 210 -9.41 -6.65 -9.62
N SER A 211 -9.61 -6.76 -8.30
CA SER A 211 -10.40 -5.80 -7.54
C SER A 211 -9.68 -4.47 -7.28
N ALA A 212 -8.38 -4.53 -6.94
CA ALA A 212 -7.62 -3.38 -6.48
C ALA A 212 -7.05 -2.53 -7.63
N PHE A 213 -6.57 -3.18 -8.70
CA PHE A 213 -5.84 -2.57 -9.81
C PHE A 213 -6.73 -2.14 -10.98
N LYS A 214 -8.05 -2.04 -10.80
CA LYS A 214 -8.95 -1.57 -11.85
C LYS A 214 -8.53 -0.18 -12.36
N GLY A 215 -8.36 -0.06 -13.69
CA GLY A 215 -7.84 1.12 -14.38
C GLY A 215 -6.31 1.20 -14.46
N PHE A 216 -5.55 0.17 -14.09
CA PHE A 216 -4.09 0.20 -14.05
C PHE A 216 -3.46 -0.55 -15.24
N THR A 217 -2.76 0.14 -16.14
CA THR A 217 -2.20 -0.51 -17.34
C THR A 217 -0.76 -0.96 -17.23
N GLY A 218 -0.04 -0.53 -16.18
CA GLY A 218 1.28 -1.04 -15.83
C GLY A 218 1.28 -2.47 -15.28
N PHE A 219 0.14 -3.17 -15.32
CA PHE A 219 -0.01 -4.54 -14.81
C PHE A 219 0.38 -5.57 -15.88
N GLN A 220 1.26 -6.48 -15.53
CA GLN A 220 1.64 -7.62 -16.35
C GLN A 220 1.37 -8.91 -15.60
N LEU A 221 0.82 -9.90 -16.31
CA LEU A 221 0.56 -11.23 -15.78
C LEU A 221 1.33 -12.27 -16.61
N LYS A 222 2.17 -13.06 -15.92
CA LYS A 222 3.10 -14.03 -16.51
C LYS A 222 2.99 -15.39 -15.82
N GLY A 223 3.65 -16.39 -16.39
CA GLY A 223 3.82 -17.71 -15.77
C GLY A 223 2.70 -18.70 -16.11
N ASN A 224 2.44 -19.64 -15.22
CA ASN A 224 1.52 -20.75 -15.44
C ASN A 224 0.06 -20.32 -15.23
N ILE A 225 -0.51 -19.69 -16.25
CA ILE A 225 -1.90 -19.24 -16.31
C ILE A 225 -2.46 -19.48 -17.71
N SER A 226 -3.75 -19.84 -17.83
CA SER A 226 -4.37 -19.96 -19.14
C SER A 226 -4.46 -18.59 -19.84
N ASP A 227 -4.28 -18.58 -21.16
CA ASP A 227 -4.34 -17.34 -21.95
C ASP A 227 -5.72 -16.67 -21.86
N GLU A 228 -6.79 -17.46 -21.84
CA GLU A 228 -8.18 -16.98 -21.68
C GLU A 228 -8.38 -16.25 -20.35
N LEU A 229 -7.89 -16.83 -19.24
CA LEU A 229 -7.99 -16.23 -17.92
C LEU A 229 -7.13 -14.96 -17.83
N LYS A 230 -5.91 -15.02 -18.38
CA LYS A 230 -4.99 -13.90 -18.45
C LYS A 230 -5.61 -12.73 -19.21
N ASP A 231 -6.19 -12.96 -20.38
CA ASP A 231 -6.81 -11.91 -21.20
C ASP A 231 -8.05 -11.33 -20.53
N SER A 232 -8.87 -12.16 -19.90
CA SER A 232 -10.05 -11.73 -19.12
C SER A 232 -9.65 -10.83 -17.95
N ILE A 233 -8.60 -11.20 -17.20
CA ILE A 233 -8.08 -10.43 -16.07
C ILE A 233 -7.46 -9.12 -16.54
N LEU A 234 -6.58 -9.18 -17.53
CA LEU A 234 -5.91 -7.98 -18.06
C LEU A 234 -6.94 -7.02 -18.66
N SER A 235 -7.95 -7.53 -19.36
CA SER A 235 -9.08 -6.70 -19.83
C SER A 235 -9.80 -6.06 -18.65
N GLY A 236 -10.13 -6.81 -17.59
CA GLY A 236 -10.81 -6.27 -16.40
C GLY A 236 -9.99 -5.25 -15.61
N ILE A 237 -8.68 -5.43 -15.52
CA ILE A 237 -7.74 -4.54 -14.84
C ILE A 237 -7.50 -3.28 -15.67
N THR A 238 -7.30 -3.42 -16.98
CA THR A 238 -7.05 -2.27 -17.88
C THR A 238 -8.32 -1.53 -18.29
N TRP A 239 -9.50 -2.11 -18.05
CA TRP A 239 -10.77 -1.49 -18.38
C TRP A 239 -10.97 -0.19 -17.60
N ALA A 240 -11.05 0.90 -18.34
CA ALA A 240 -11.42 2.20 -17.81
C ALA A 240 -12.92 2.24 -17.53
N PRO A 241 -13.38 2.56 -16.30
CA PRO A 241 -14.79 2.81 -16.08
C PRO A 241 -15.30 3.92 -16.98
N GLN A 242 -16.50 3.73 -17.55
CA GLN A 242 -17.24 4.85 -18.13
C GLN A 242 -17.50 5.87 -17.01
N LEU A 243 -16.81 6.99 -17.09
CA LEU A 243 -16.97 8.08 -16.13
C LEU A 243 -18.22 8.86 -16.50
N ASN A 244 -19.13 9.00 -15.55
CA ASN A 244 -20.18 10.01 -15.62
C ASN A 244 -19.65 11.25 -14.89
N PRO A 245 -19.31 12.34 -15.60
CA PRO A 245 -18.70 13.53 -14.99
C PRO A 245 -19.53 14.07 -13.82
N GLU A 246 -20.82 14.31 -14.04
CA GLU A 246 -21.73 14.90 -13.05
C GLU A 246 -21.83 14.07 -11.76
N ARG A 247 -22.08 12.76 -11.91
CA ARG A 247 -22.17 11.83 -10.77
C ARG A 247 -20.86 11.74 -10.01
N THR A 248 -19.73 11.82 -10.73
CA THR A 248 -18.40 11.75 -10.14
C THR A 248 -18.09 13.01 -9.33
N ILE A 249 -18.33 14.19 -9.92
CA ILE A 249 -18.17 15.48 -9.22
C ILE A 249 -19.07 15.52 -7.98
N HIS A 250 -20.37 15.20 -8.11
CA HIS A 250 -21.29 15.20 -6.98
C HIS A 250 -20.86 14.23 -5.87
N GLY A 251 -20.40 13.02 -6.23
CA GLY A 251 -19.87 12.06 -5.27
C GLY A 251 -18.66 12.58 -4.50
N LEU A 252 -17.72 13.23 -5.20
CA LEU A 252 -16.53 13.82 -4.60
C LEU A 252 -16.84 15.02 -3.71
N GLN A 253 -17.73 15.92 -4.14
CA GLN A 253 -18.21 17.04 -3.32
C GLN A 253 -18.92 16.57 -2.05
N SER A 254 -19.72 15.49 -2.15
CA SER A 254 -20.35 14.88 -0.98
C SER A 254 -19.31 14.32 0.00
N MET A 255 -18.24 13.69 -0.50
CA MET A 255 -17.13 13.23 0.33
C MET A 255 -16.40 14.38 1.00
N GLU A 256 -16.09 15.46 0.28
CA GLU A 256 -15.45 16.66 0.80
C GLU A 256 -16.28 17.27 1.95
N ALA A 257 -17.57 17.53 1.69
CA ALA A 257 -18.48 18.10 2.67
C ALA A 257 -18.63 17.23 3.93
N ARG A 258 -18.75 15.90 3.74
CA ARG A 258 -18.82 14.95 4.86
C ARG A 258 -17.53 14.94 5.68
N GLY A 259 -16.37 15.02 5.02
CA GLY A 259 -15.08 15.13 5.70
C GLY A 259 -14.99 16.40 6.55
N LYS A 260 -15.44 17.55 6.01
CA LYS A 260 -15.47 18.83 6.74
C LYS A 260 -16.40 18.81 7.96
N ASP A 261 -17.61 18.23 7.84
CA ASP A 261 -18.53 18.09 8.99
C ASP A 261 -17.94 17.20 10.10
N ILE A 262 -17.36 16.06 9.72
CA ILE A 262 -16.70 15.16 10.69
C ILE A 262 -15.50 15.84 11.36
N PHE A 263 -14.71 16.59 10.60
CA PHE A 263 -13.56 17.34 11.13
C PHE A 263 -14.02 18.41 12.14
N ALA A 264 -15.07 19.17 11.82
CA ALA A 264 -15.63 20.19 12.70
C ALA A 264 -16.15 19.61 14.03
N ARG A 265 -16.59 18.34 14.03
CA ARG A 265 -17.02 17.60 15.23
C ARG A 265 -15.87 16.95 16.00
N GLY A 266 -14.62 17.17 15.61
CA GLY A 266 -13.43 16.61 16.25
C GLY A 266 -13.03 15.21 15.75
N GLY A 267 -13.71 14.67 14.73
CA GLY A 267 -13.38 13.38 14.10
C GLY A 267 -12.20 13.46 13.13
N VAL A 268 -11.07 14.00 13.59
CA VAL A 268 -9.93 14.43 12.76
C VAL A 268 -9.35 13.30 11.89
N GLU A 269 -9.20 12.09 12.43
CA GLU A 269 -8.68 10.92 11.70
C GLU A 269 -9.66 10.42 10.61
N ASN A 270 -10.95 10.31 10.97
CA ASN A 270 -12.01 9.88 10.04
C ASN A 270 -12.19 10.87 8.88
N ALA A 271 -12.07 12.17 9.14
CA ALA A 271 -12.10 13.20 8.11
C ALA A 271 -10.95 13.02 7.11
N ASN A 272 -9.71 12.88 7.61
CA ASN A 272 -8.54 12.65 6.76
C ASN A 272 -8.66 11.36 5.94
N GLN A 273 -9.25 10.29 6.48
CA GLN A 273 -9.53 9.07 5.70
C GLN A 273 -10.44 9.34 4.50
N ILE A 274 -11.53 10.09 4.70
CA ILE A 274 -12.46 10.43 3.62
C ILE A 274 -11.77 11.28 2.56
N TRP A 275 -11.00 12.29 2.97
CA TRP A 275 -10.26 13.14 2.04
C TRP A 275 -9.20 12.36 1.25
N CYS A 276 -8.48 11.45 1.92
CA CYS A 276 -7.53 10.58 1.22
C CYS A 276 -8.22 9.70 0.17
N GLN A 277 -9.37 9.12 0.49
CA GLN A 277 -10.11 8.31 -0.47
C GLN A 277 -10.57 9.15 -1.69
N ALA A 278 -11.03 10.38 -1.45
CA ALA A 278 -11.43 11.29 -2.54
C ALA A 278 -10.25 11.67 -3.43
N LEU A 279 -9.10 12.00 -2.84
CA LEU A 279 -7.86 12.33 -3.55
C LEU A 279 -7.33 11.15 -4.38
N ILE A 280 -7.37 9.91 -3.87
CA ILE A 280 -7.00 8.70 -4.63
C ILE A 280 -7.92 8.55 -5.84
N ASN A 281 -9.23 8.72 -5.65
CA ASN A 281 -10.21 8.63 -6.74
C ASN A 281 -9.94 9.69 -7.81
N ILE A 282 -9.72 10.95 -7.41
CA ILE A 282 -9.43 12.04 -8.35
C ILE A 282 -8.13 11.76 -9.11
N ARG A 283 -7.05 11.40 -8.41
CA ARG A 283 -5.75 11.07 -9.04
C ARG A 283 -5.91 9.99 -10.09
N ARG A 284 -6.60 8.89 -9.76
CA ARG A 284 -6.88 7.80 -10.71
C ARG A 284 -7.58 8.31 -11.96
N ILE A 285 -8.62 9.13 -11.80
CA ILE A 285 -9.34 9.71 -12.93
C ILE A 285 -8.42 10.59 -13.76
N LEU A 286 -7.69 11.52 -13.15
CA LEU A 286 -6.78 12.43 -13.85
C LEU A 286 -5.69 11.69 -14.64
N THR A 287 -5.10 10.64 -14.06
CA THR A 287 -4.11 9.78 -14.73
C THR A 287 -4.73 9.04 -15.91
N MET A 288 -5.94 8.49 -15.75
CA MET A 288 -6.65 7.80 -16.83
C MET A 288 -7.08 8.75 -17.95
N SER A 289 -7.58 9.94 -17.60
CA SER A 289 -8.02 10.95 -18.55
C SER A 289 -6.88 11.47 -19.40
N LYS A 290 -5.65 11.60 -18.87
CA LYS A 290 -4.45 11.91 -19.68
C LYS A 290 -4.30 10.96 -20.87
N ARG A 291 -4.62 9.67 -20.70
CA ARG A 291 -4.53 8.66 -21.75
C ARG A 291 -5.63 8.80 -22.79
N GLN A 292 -6.86 9.10 -22.37
CA GLN A 292 -7.96 9.38 -23.30
C GLN A 292 -7.74 10.69 -24.06
N MET A 293 -7.19 11.72 -23.41
CA MET A 293 -6.86 13.01 -24.04
C MET A 293 -5.73 12.91 -25.09
N LEU A 294 -4.91 11.85 -25.07
CA LEU A 294 -3.96 11.55 -26.15
C LEU A 294 -4.64 11.05 -27.43
N HIS A 295 -5.91 10.66 -27.35
CA HIS A 295 -6.66 10.05 -28.46
C HIS A 295 -7.96 10.80 -28.82
N GLU A 296 -8.54 11.60 -27.91
CA GLU A 296 -9.81 12.32 -28.12
C GLU A 296 -9.85 13.71 -27.44
N THR A 297 -10.55 14.66 -28.06
CA THR A 297 -10.89 15.99 -27.51
C THR A 297 -11.96 15.86 -26.43
N HIS A 298 -11.57 15.57 -25.19
CA HIS A 298 -12.47 15.62 -24.03
C HIS A 298 -12.58 17.04 -23.43
N GLU A 299 -13.68 17.29 -22.71
CA GLU A 299 -14.06 18.58 -22.09
C GLU A 299 -13.05 19.04 -21.02
N PRO A 300 -12.31 20.14 -21.27
CA PRO A 300 -11.31 20.67 -20.33
C PRO A 300 -11.89 20.99 -18.94
N ASP A 301 -13.16 21.36 -18.88
CA ASP A 301 -13.83 21.84 -17.67
C ASP A 301 -13.96 20.76 -16.59
N PHE A 302 -14.23 19.50 -16.97
CA PHE A 302 -14.30 18.40 -16.01
C PHE A 302 -12.94 18.16 -15.33
N ILE A 303 -11.86 18.18 -16.12
CA ILE A 303 -10.50 17.98 -15.60
C ILE A 303 -10.06 19.14 -14.70
N TYR A 304 -10.38 20.38 -15.08
CA TYR A 304 -10.11 21.53 -14.21
C TYR A 304 -10.93 21.49 -12.92
N GLN A 305 -12.19 21.05 -12.96
CA GLN A 305 -13.00 20.87 -11.74
C GLN A 305 -12.40 19.80 -10.82
N LEU A 306 -11.98 18.66 -11.36
CA LEU A 306 -11.28 17.64 -10.60
C LEU A 306 -9.99 18.16 -9.97
N MET A 307 -9.19 18.92 -10.73
CA MET A 307 -7.93 19.47 -10.24
C MET A 307 -8.14 20.53 -9.14
N ASN A 308 -9.21 21.33 -9.23
CA ASN A 308 -9.59 22.27 -8.17
C ASN A 308 -9.99 21.53 -6.89
N MET A 309 -10.82 20.49 -6.98
CA MET A 309 -11.16 19.65 -5.82
C MET A 309 -9.93 18.94 -5.26
N TYR A 310 -9.01 18.50 -6.13
CA TYR A 310 -7.74 17.90 -5.70
C TYR A 310 -6.92 18.87 -4.84
N PHE A 311 -6.82 20.13 -5.29
CA PHE A 311 -6.13 21.18 -4.55
C PHE A 311 -6.82 21.48 -3.20
N ASP A 312 -8.14 21.61 -3.19
CA ASP A 312 -8.93 21.87 -1.97
C ASP A 312 -8.75 20.76 -0.92
N LEU A 313 -8.89 19.51 -1.34
CA LEU A 313 -8.69 18.34 -0.46
C LEU A 313 -7.24 18.22 0.03
N SER A 314 -6.28 18.65 -0.79
CA SER A 314 -4.87 18.69 -0.38
C SER A 314 -4.65 19.76 0.69
N SER A 315 -5.30 20.92 0.56
CA SER A 315 -5.33 21.96 1.59
C SER A 315 -5.91 21.41 2.89
N ASP A 316 -7.06 20.72 2.85
CA ASP A 316 -7.71 20.15 4.02
C ASP A 316 -6.81 19.11 4.72
N ARG A 317 -6.06 18.32 3.94
CA ARG A 317 -5.03 17.43 4.50
C ARG A 317 -3.90 18.20 5.16
N LEU A 318 -3.45 19.33 4.64
CA LEU A 318 -2.44 20.16 5.34
C LEU A 318 -2.92 20.57 6.73
N GLN A 319 -4.20 20.95 6.87
CA GLN A 319 -4.77 21.30 8.17
C GLN A 319 -4.75 20.10 9.14
N TYR A 320 -5.05 18.90 8.66
CA TYR A 320 -4.89 17.68 9.44
C TYR A 320 -3.43 17.46 9.90
N ILE A 321 -2.44 17.62 9.00
CA ILE A 321 -1.02 17.49 9.38
C ILE A 321 -0.64 18.52 10.44
N ILE A 322 -1.06 19.77 10.29
CA ILE A 322 -0.76 20.85 11.24
C ILE A 322 -1.31 20.49 12.63
N ASN A 323 -2.55 20.00 12.73
CA ASN A 323 -3.13 19.56 14.00
C ASN A 323 -2.29 18.44 14.64
N ALA A 324 -1.86 17.46 13.85
CA ALA A 324 -0.98 16.39 14.32
C ALA A 324 0.38 16.94 14.80
N MET A 325 0.96 17.89 14.08
CA MET A 325 2.25 18.51 14.42
C MET A 325 2.17 19.33 15.72
N GLN A 326 1.05 20.01 15.97
CA GLN A 326 0.82 20.77 17.20
C GLN A 326 0.83 19.86 18.44
N MET A 327 0.27 18.65 18.33
CA MET A 327 0.23 17.65 19.40
C MET A 327 1.53 16.82 19.51
N ALA A 328 2.35 16.82 18.47
CA ALA A 328 3.54 15.99 18.37
C ALA A 328 4.78 16.60 19.07
N ARG A 329 5.71 15.73 19.49
CA ARG A 329 7.05 16.13 19.94
C ARG A 329 7.94 16.52 18.74
N LEU A 330 9.01 17.28 18.98
CA LEU A 330 9.88 17.81 17.92
C LEU A 330 10.37 16.76 16.90
N GLN A 331 10.81 15.58 17.37
CA GLN A 331 11.26 14.50 16.47
C GLN A 331 10.13 13.97 15.57
N GLN A 332 8.90 13.89 16.10
CA GLN A 332 7.72 13.49 15.34
C GLN A 332 7.31 14.59 14.34
N ARG A 333 7.45 15.88 14.71
CA ARG A 333 7.19 17.01 13.79
C ARG A 333 8.09 16.95 12.56
N LYS A 334 9.37 16.59 12.71
CA LYS A 334 10.29 16.40 11.57
C LYS A 334 9.87 15.26 10.65
N ALA A 335 9.30 14.18 11.20
CA ALA A 335 8.73 13.09 10.40
C ALA A 335 7.46 13.54 9.66
N LEU A 336 6.56 14.24 10.36
CA LEU A 336 5.32 14.80 9.79
C LEU A 336 5.61 15.85 8.70
N PHE A 337 6.68 16.62 8.84
CA PHE A 337 7.12 17.58 7.84
C PHE A 337 7.43 16.95 6.48
N ARG A 338 8.02 15.75 6.47
CA ARG A 338 8.30 15.03 5.21
C ARG A 338 7.00 14.73 4.46
N VAL A 339 5.93 14.41 5.19
CA VAL A 339 4.62 14.17 4.59
C VAL A 339 3.98 15.48 4.17
N LEU A 340 4.06 16.53 5.00
CA LEU A 340 3.59 17.87 4.67
C LEU A 340 4.20 18.39 3.37
N SER A 341 5.53 18.35 3.23
CA SER A 341 6.23 18.82 2.03
C SER A 341 5.70 18.15 0.77
N ARG A 342 5.46 16.83 0.83
CA ARG A 342 4.94 16.12 -0.33
C ARG A 342 3.50 16.50 -0.64
N ILE A 343 2.64 16.70 0.37
CA ILE A 343 1.27 17.19 0.16
C ILE A 343 1.28 18.57 -0.50
N VAL A 344 2.22 19.44 -0.13
CA VAL A 344 2.37 20.77 -0.73
C VAL A 344 2.73 20.67 -2.22
N ASP A 345 3.67 19.80 -2.56
CA ASP A 345 4.19 19.72 -3.93
C ASP A 345 3.25 18.89 -4.85
N ASP A 346 2.39 18.05 -4.28
CA ASP A 346 1.59 17.06 -5.01
C ASP A 346 0.61 17.64 -6.05
N PRO A 347 -0.21 18.67 -5.75
CA PRO A 347 -1.13 19.22 -6.73
C PRO A 347 -0.42 19.81 -7.95
N PHE A 348 0.75 20.43 -7.74
CA PHE A 348 1.54 21.01 -8.82
C PHE A 348 2.22 19.93 -9.67
N ASN A 349 2.75 18.89 -9.03
CA ASN A 349 3.28 17.72 -9.73
C ASN A 349 2.18 17.03 -10.56
N MET A 350 0.98 16.88 -10.01
CA MET A 350 -0.15 16.26 -10.71
C MET A 350 -0.59 17.09 -11.93
N SER A 351 -0.70 18.42 -11.77
CA SER A 351 -0.98 19.33 -12.89
C SER A 351 0.03 19.18 -14.03
N ASN A 352 1.33 19.17 -13.68
CA ASN A 352 2.41 18.97 -14.64
C ASN A 352 2.32 17.59 -15.32
N GLN A 353 2.08 16.52 -14.56
CA GLN A 353 1.91 15.16 -15.09
C GLN A 353 0.75 15.08 -16.08
N CYS A 354 -0.37 15.74 -15.80
CA CYS A 354 -1.55 15.82 -16.67
C CYS A 354 -1.42 16.87 -17.78
N SER A 355 -0.27 17.55 -17.90
CA SER A 355 -0.01 18.59 -18.91
C SER A 355 -1.03 19.75 -18.88
N LEU A 356 -1.55 20.08 -17.69
CA LEU A 356 -2.54 21.15 -17.49
C LEU A 356 -1.87 22.53 -17.44
N LYS A 357 -1.23 22.93 -18.55
CA LYS A 357 -0.42 24.16 -18.64
C LYS A 357 -1.15 25.46 -18.27
N VAL A 358 -2.48 25.46 -18.39
CA VAL A 358 -3.33 26.64 -18.12
C VAL A 358 -3.97 26.58 -16.74
N TRP A 359 -3.94 25.44 -16.05
CA TRP A 359 -4.53 25.34 -14.73
C TRP A 359 -3.69 26.11 -13.71
N ALA A 360 -4.39 26.93 -12.91
CA ALA A 360 -3.86 27.51 -11.69
C ALA A 360 -4.96 27.50 -10.62
N PRO A 361 -4.63 27.26 -9.34
CA PRO A 361 -5.58 27.43 -8.25
C PRO A 361 -6.10 28.86 -8.19
N VAL A 362 -7.33 29.03 -7.69
CA VAL A 362 -7.86 30.36 -7.43
C VAL A 362 -6.99 31.06 -6.39
N GLN A 363 -6.62 32.33 -6.63
CA GLN A 363 -5.62 33.04 -5.83
C GLN A 363 -5.88 33.02 -4.32
N HIS A 364 -7.14 33.19 -3.89
CA HIS A 364 -7.46 33.16 -2.45
C HIS A 364 -7.21 31.79 -1.81
N LYS A 365 -7.51 30.70 -2.53
CA LYS A 365 -7.25 29.33 -2.08
C LYS A 365 -5.76 29.03 -2.06
N LEU A 366 -5.02 29.52 -3.05
CA LEU A 366 -3.56 29.40 -3.07
C LEU A 366 -2.94 30.12 -1.86
N ALA A 367 -3.41 31.32 -1.54
CA ALA A 367 -2.94 32.07 -0.38
C ALA A 367 -3.15 31.30 0.93
N GLU A 368 -4.34 30.73 1.11
CA GLU A 368 -4.67 29.89 2.27
C GLU A 368 -3.80 28.62 2.33
N PHE A 369 -3.58 27.97 1.18
CA PHE A 369 -2.71 26.80 1.08
C PHE A 369 -1.27 27.12 1.49
N ARG A 370 -0.72 28.24 1.01
CA ARG A 370 0.63 28.72 1.36
C ARG A 370 0.73 29.14 2.82
N TYR A 371 -0.33 29.72 3.38
CA TYR A 371 -0.41 30.00 4.81
C TYR A 371 -0.34 28.72 5.66
N ARG A 372 -1.09 27.67 5.27
CA ARG A 372 -1.02 26.34 5.94
C ARG A 372 0.38 25.72 5.82
N GLU A 373 1.01 25.81 4.65
CA GLU A 373 2.41 25.40 4.45
C GLU A 373 3.36 26.14 5.40
N ALA A 374 3.21 27.47 5.54
CA ALA A 374 4.06 28.27 6.42
C ALA A 374 3.97 27.83 7.88
N ILE A 375 2.75 27.58 8.39
CA ILE A 375 2.53 27.07 9.75
C ILE A 375 3.24 25.72 9.93
N GLY A 376 3.04 24.80 8.99
CA GLY A 376 3.68 23.48 9.02
C GLY A 376 5.19 23.56 9.04
N CYS A 377 5.77 24.37 8.16
CA CYS A 377 7.22 24.61 8.10
C CYS A 377 7.75 25.22 9.40
N ARG A 378 7.04 26.18 10.01
CA ARG A 378 7.44 26.76 11.31
C ARG A 378 7.41 25.72 12.42
N LEU A 379 6.35 24.91 12.51
CA LEU A 379 6.24 23.84 13.51
C LEU A 379 7.37 22.79 13.39
N ALA A 380 7.92 22.61 12.18
CA ALA A 380 9.06 21.75 11.90
C ALA A 380 10.42 22.45 11.99
N GLU A 381 10.45 23.76 12.24
CA GLU A 381 11.67 24.58 12.31
C GLU A 381 12.44 24.62 10.97
N VAL A 382 11.72 24.73 9.86
CA VAL A 382 12.28 24.75 8.49
C VAL A 382 12.16 26.14 7.86
N SER A 383 13.23 26.61 7.23
CA SER A 383 13.35 27.96 6.64
C SER A 383 12.31 28.26 5.55
N ARG A 384 11.78 27.22 4.88
CA ARG A 384 10.68 27.27 3.89
C ARG A 384 9.44 27.99 4.42
N ALA A 385 9.29 28.15 5.74
CA ALA A 385 8.21 28.92 6.36
C ALA A 385 8.16 30.39 5.88
N ASN A 386 9.32 31.04 5.73
CA ASN A 386 9.40 32.45 5.30
C ASN A 386 8.91 32.64 3.86
N GLU A 387 9.36 31.78 2.95
CA GLU A 387 8.96 31.82 1.54
C GLU A 387 7.45 31.61 1.40
N ALA A 388 6.90 30.61 2.10
CA ALA A 388 5.47 30.29 2.04
C ALA A 388 4.59 31.43 2.58
N ILE A 389 4.95 32.07 3.70
CA ILE A 389 4.14 33.17 4.25
C ILE A 389 4.22 34.43 3.37
N GLU A 390 5.37 34.68 2.74
CA GLU A 390 5.52 35.78 1.79
C GLU A 390 4.65 35.58 0.55
N GLU A 391 4.56 34.35 0.02
CA GLU A 391 3.65 34.04 -1.09
C GLU A 391 2.18 34.23 -0.71
N ALA A 392 1.78 33.83 0.50
CA ALA A 392 0.43 34.04 1.01
C ALA A 392 0.08 35.54 1.10
N LEU A 393 0.99 36.35 1.65
CA LEU A 393 0.81 37.80 1.79
C LEU A 393 0.86 38.57 0.47
N LYS A 394 1.61 38.07 -0.54
CA LYS A 394 1.57 38.63 -1.90
C LYS A 394 0.19 38.46 -2.54
N ALA A 395 -0.47 37.32 -2.30
CA ALA A 395 -1.78 37.04 -2.86
C ALA A 395 -2.92 37.74 -2.11
N ILE A 396 -2.85 37.84 -0.77
CA ILE A 396 -3.81 38.57 0.05
C ILE A 396 -3.07 39.52 1.00
N PRO A 397 -2.75 40.75 0.55
CA PRO A 397 -2.09 41.73 1.40
C PRO A 397 -2.97 42.09 2.60
N ASN A 398 -2.35 42.27 3.77
CA ASN A 398 -2.99 42.69 5.02
C ASN A 398 -3.94 41.68 5.69
N HIS A 399 -3.90 40.39 5.33
CA HIS A 399 -4.66 39.38 6.06
C HIS A 399 -4.17 39.25 7.51
N PRO A 400 -5.00 39.50 8.54
CA PRO A 400 -4.52 39.60 9.94
C PRO A 400 -3.80 38.34 10.43
N GLU A 401 -4.33 37.16 10.11
CA GLU A 401 -3.73 35.88 10.54
C GLU A 401 -2.40 35.61 9.86
N PHE A 402 -2.21 36.10 8.63
CA PHE A 402 -0.97 35.87 7.87
C PHE A 402 0.14 36.78 8.39
N LEU A 403 -0.20 38.03 8.74
CA LEU A 403 0.73 38.96 9.38
C LEU A 403 1.17 38.46 10.76
N GLU A 404 0.23 37.94 11.56
CA GLU A 404 0.54 37.37 12.86
C GLU A 404 1.45 36.14 12.74
N GLU A 405 1.21 35.27 11.75
CA GLU A 405 2.08 34.13 11.50
C GLU A 405 3.47 34.56 10.99
N GLN A 406 3.56 35.58 10.13
CA GLN A 406 4.83 36.16 9.71
C GLN A 406 5.64 36.65 10.91
N LYS A 407 4.98 37.31 11.88
CA LYS A 407 5.63 37.75 13.13
C LYS A 407 6.17 36.57 13.93
N LYS A 408 5.36 35.51 14.12
CA LYS A 408 5.80 34.28 14.81
C LYS A 408 6.99 33.61 14.12
N ILE A 409 7.06 33.64 12.79
CA ILE A 409 8.20 33.08 12.04
C ILE A 409 9.46 33.91 12.28
N ARG A 410 9.37 35.25 12.28
CA ARG A 410 10.50 36.16 12.54
C ARG A 410 11.01 36.15 13.98
N GLU A 411 10.17 35.82 14.94
CA GLU A 411 10.58 35.64 16.34
C GLU A 411 11.32 34.32 16.55
N PHE A 412 11.16 33.38 15.62
CA PHE A 412 11.67 32.02 15.74
C PHE A 412 12.99 31.79 14.99
N PHE A 413 13.17 32.42 13.83
CA PHE A 413 14.40 32.43 13.03
C PHE A 413 15.12 33.75 13.17
#